data_AF-A0A975S5I3-F1
#
_entry.id   AF-A0A975S5I3-F1
#
_cell.length_a   1.000
_cell.length_b   1.000
_cell.length_c   1.000
_cell.angle_alpha   90.00
_cell.angle_beta   90.00
_cell.angle_gamma   90.00
#
_symmetry.space_group_name_H-M   'P 1'
#
loop_
_entity.id
_entity.type
_entity.pdbx_description
1 polymer ?
#
loop_
_entity_poly.entity_id
_entity_poly.type
_entity_poly.pdbx_seq_one_letter_code
_entity_poly.pdbx_strand_id
1 'polypeptide(L)'
;MTVTHAPYRREPYVRFQTTSSIIDGKACAWTRVSVLLHWIDDLGRAHNRWVPAENVCRVARDDSSWQDPYDDWAFYYPGAAAGSSPERSSRELLPTAA
;
A
#
# COMPACT_ATOMS: atom_id res chain seq x y z
N MET A 1 13.73 19.98 -6.45
CA MET A 1 13.10 18.68 -6.74
C MET A 1 12.00 18.49 -5.71
N THR A 2 10.73 18.54 -6.12
CA THR A 2 9.60 18.45 -5.20
C THR A 2 9.30 16.99 -4.87
N VAL A 3 9.16 16.68 -3.59
CA VAL A 3 8.71 15.36 -3.12
C VAL A 3 7.22 15.43 -2.83
N THR A 4 6.49 14.44 -3.33
CA THR A 4 5.04 14.27 -3.12
C THR A 4 4.82 13.01 -2.29
N HIS A 5 3.79 13.01 -1.45
CA HIS A 5 3.38 11.87 -0.65
C HIS A 5 1.91 11.53 -0.90
N ALA A 6 1.57 10.25 -0.78
CA ALA A 6 0.17 9.87 -0.62
C ALA A 6 -0.30 10.22 0.80
N PRO A 7 -1.61 10.42 1.01
CA PRO A 7 -2.17 10.48 2.35
C PRO A 7 -1.83 9.19 3.12
N TYR A 8 -1.64 9.32 4.43
CA TYR A 8 -1.34 8.20 5.31
C TYR A 8 -2.34 7.05 5.14
N ARG A 9 -1.84 5.82 4.99
CA ARG A 9 -2.61 4.58 4.74
C ARG A 9 -3.37 4.55 3.41
N ARG A 10 -3.05 5.46 2.49
CA ARG A 10 -3.60 5.48 1.12
C ARG A 10 -2.50 5.42 0.07
N GLU A 11 -1.32 4.96 0.47
CA GLU A 11 -0.20 4.74 -0.42
C GLU A 11 -0.59 3.69 -1.47
N PRO A 12 -0.38 3.95 -2.77
CA PRO A 12 -0.75 3.00 -3.80
C PRO A 12 0.21 1.80 -3.79
N TYR A 13 -0.35 0.63 -4.10
CA TYR A 13 0.42 -0.56 -4.42
C TYR A 13 1.15 -0.36 -5.75
N VAL A 14 2.44 -0.70 -5.74
CA VAL A 14 3.30 -0.60 -6.90
C VAL A 14 4.19 -1.84 -6.99
N ARG A 15 4.55 -2.19 -8.23
CA ARG A 15 5.51 -3.23 -8.56
C ARG A 15 6.75 -2.57 -9.13
N PHE A 16 7.89 -2.81 -8.50
CA PHE A 16 9.20 -2.41 -8.99
C PHE A 16 9.90 -3.59 -9.65
N GLN A 17 10.36 -3.39 -10.88
CA GLN A 17 11.04 -4.41 -11.66
C GLN A 17 12.52 -4.04 -11.84
N THR A 18 13.41 -4.97 -11.49
CA THR A 18 14.82 -4.93 -11.90
C THR A 18 15.06 -5.99 -12.97
N THR A 19 16.27 -6.00 -13.54
CA THR A 19 16.70 -7.04 -14.49
C THR A 19 16.57 -8.45 -13.94
N SER A 20 16.63 -8.64 -12.61
CA SER A 20 16.70 -9.96 -11.96
C SER A 20 15.63 -10.20 -10.91
N SER A 21 14.78 -9.23 -10.59
CA SER A 21 13.88 -9.32 -9.44
C SER A 21 12.64 -8.45 -9.60
N ILE A 22 11.57 -8.87 -8.93
CA ILE A 22 10.34 -8.11 -8.81
C ILE A 22 10.09 -7.89 -7.31
N ILE A 23 9.80 -6.65 -6.94
CA ILE A 23 9.47 -6.28 -5.56
C ILE A 23 8.14 -5.53 -5.60
N ASP A 24 7.15 -6.07 -4.92
CA ASP A 24 5.88 -5.40 -4.70
C ASP A 24 5.91 -4.67 -3.36
N GLY A 25 5.29 -3.49 -3.33
CA GLY A 25 5.35 -2.60 -2.18
C GLY A 25 4.36 -1.45 -2.29
N LYS A 26 4.47 -0.51 -1.35
CA LYS A 26 3.74 0.77 -1.36
C LYS A 26 4.64 1.92 -1.77
N ALA A 27 4.10 2.86 -2.55
CA ALA A 27 4.78 4.10 -2.87
C ALA A 27 4.51 5.17 -1.78
N CYS A 28 5.43 5.30 -0.82
CA CYS A 28 5.28 6.23 0.31
C CYS A 28 5.59 7.69 -0.07
N ALA A 29 6.43 7.89 -1.07
CA ALA A 29 6.78 9.21 -1.61
C ALA A 29 7.23 9.08 -3.06
N TRP A 30 7.20 10.17 -3.82
CA TRP A 30 7.77 10.19 -5.16
C TRP A 30 8.18 11.59 -5.59
N THR A 31 9.06 11.62 -6.57
CA THR A 31 9.38 12.79 -7.38
C THR A 31 9.01 12.49 -8.83
N ARG A 32 9.41 13.36 -9.76
CA ARG A 32 9.21 13.08 -11.20
C ARG A 32 9.95 11.82 -11.68
N VAL A 33 11.08 11.46 -11.06
CA VAL A 33 12.01 10.42 -11.58
C VAL A 33 12.29 9.30 -10.59
N SER A 34 11.75 9.37 -9.38
CA SER A 34 12.00 8.34 -8.36
C SER A 34 10.79 8.12 -7.46
N VAL A 35 10.65 6.89 -6.99
CA VAL A 35 9.61 6.45 -6.05
C VAL A 35 10.29 5.89 -4.81
N LEU A 36 9.84 6.30 -3.61
CA LEU A 36 10.19 5.66 -2.35
C LEU A 36 9.29 4.45 -2.15
N LEU A 37 9.85 3.27 -2.42
CA LEU A 37 9.20 1.98 -2.26
C LEU A 37 9.36 1.49 -0.81
N HIS A 38 8.26 1.06 -0.21
CA HIS A 38 8.21 0.41 1.09
C HIS A 38 7.67 -1.02 0.98
N TRP A 39 8.31 -1.97 1.64
CA TRP A 39 7.82 -3.35 1.77
C TRP A 39 8.42 -4.01 3.02
N ILE A 40 7.89 -5.18 3.40
CA ILE A 40 8.46 -6.03 4.44
C ILE A 40 8.90 -7.34 3.78
N ASP A 41 10.12 -7.78 4.05
CA ASP A 41 10.64 -9.05 3.52
C ASP A 41 10.14 -10.28 4.31
N ASP A 42 10.46 -11.48 3.82
CA ASP A 42 10.06 -12.74 4.45
C ASP A 42 10.66 -12.95 5.86
N LEU A 43 11.66 -12.16 6.25
CA LEU A 43 12.24 -12.15 7.59
C LEU A 43 11.56 -11.12 8.51
N GLY A 44 10.49 -10.47 8.05
CA GLY A 44 9.78 -9.44 8.79
C GLY A 44 10.51 -8.10 8.86
N ARG A 45 11.53 -7.87 8.01
CA ARG A 45 12.30 -6.62 8.02
C ARG A 45 11.65 -5.60 7.09
N ALA A 46 11.38 -4.42 7.63
CA ALA A 46 10.90 -3.29 6.85
C ALA A 46 12.03 -2.70 6.00
N HIS A 47 11.75 -2.49 4.72
CA HIS A 47 12.65 -1.86 3.76
C HIS A 47 12.05 -0.57 3.22
N ASN A 48 12.91 0.41 2.97
CA ASN A 48 12.57 1.65 2.29
C ASN A 48 13.66 1.95 1.27
N ARG A 49 13.30 2.13 -0.01
CA ARG A 49 14.28 2.38 -1.07
C ARG A 49 13.74 3.35 -2.11
N TRP A 50 14.53 4.37 -2.45
CA TRP A 50 14.29 5.18 -3.63
C TRP A 50 14.71 4.38 -4.88
N VAL A 51 13.77 4.21 -5.81
CA VAL A 51 13.95 3.47 -7.06
C VAL A 51 13.57 4.35 -8.27
N PRO A 52 14.13 4.11 -9.47
CA PRO A 52 13.77 4.86 -10.68
C PRO A 52 12.28 4.69 -11.00
N ALA A 53 11.57 5.80 -11.25
CA ALA A 53 10.13 5.78 -11.52
C ALA A 53 9.78 5.03 -12.82
N GLU A 54 10.69 5.00 -13.80
CA GLU A 54 10.53 4.28 -15.07
C GLU A 54 10.40 2.76 -14.91
N ASN A 55 10.89 2.23 -13.79
CA ASN A 55 10.87 0.80 -13.47
C ASN A 55 9.73 0.42 -12.51
N VAL A 56 8.82 1.36 -12.24
CA VAL A 56 7.72 1.19 -11.28
C VAL A 56 6.40 1.29 -12.01
N CYS A 57 5.55 0.29 -11.84
CA CYS A 57 4.16 0.34 -12.29
C CYS A 57 3.20 0.26 -11.10
N ARG A 58 2.08 0.97 -11.20
CA ARG A 58 0.99 0.82 -10.22
C ARG A 58 0.26 -0.50 -10.49
N VAL A 59 -0.08 -1.22 -9.43
CA VAL A 59 -0.84 -2.47 -9.49
C VAL A 59 -2.06 -2.40 -8.57
N ALA A 60 -3.06 -3.26 -8.80
CA ALA A 60 -4.12 -3.44 -7.84
C ALA A 60 -3.58 -4.18 -6.61
N ARG A 61 -4.23 -3.99 -5.45
CA ARG A 61 -3.88 -4.71 -4.21
C ARG A 61 -3.90 -6.23 -4.40
N ASP A 62 -4.91 -6.73 -5.12
CA ASP A 62 -5.12 -8.16 -5.32
C ASP A 62 -4.11 -8.78 -6.32
N ASP A 63 -3.44 -7.95 -7.13
CA ASP A 63 -2.38 -8.38 -8.06
C ASP A 63 -0.97 -8.34 -7.43
N SER A 64 -0.87 -7.80 -6.20
CA SER A 64 0.37 -7.61 -5.47
C SER A 64 0.76 -8.88 -4.71
N SER A 65 2.00 -9.34 -4.90
CA SER A 65 2.56 -10.49 -4.16
C SER A 65 2.83 -10.16 -2.68
N TRP A 66 2.90 -8.87 -2.36
CA TRP A 66 3.01 -8.35 -1.00
C TRP A 66 1.80 -7.48 -0.67
N GLN A 67 1.17 -7.74 0.47
CA GLN A 67 0.08 -6.90 0.99
C GLN A 67 0.54 -6.28 2.30
N ASP A 68 0.35 -4.97 2.43
CA ASP A 68 0.70 -4.26 3.65
C ASP A 68 -0.16 -4.80 4.80
N PRO A 69 0.44 -5.36 5.88
CA PRO A 69 -0.33 -5.83 7.02
C PRO A 69 -1.25 -4.74 7.59
N TYR A 70 -0.86 -3.46 7.50
CA TYR A 70 -1.67 -2.32 8.00
C TYR A 70 -2.97 -2.07 7.22
N ASP A 71 -3.12 -2.67 6.03
CA ASP A 71 -4.38 -2.63 5.28
C ASP A 71 -5.36 -3.72 5.74
N ASP A 72 -4.90 -4.73 6.48
CA ASP A 72 -5.75 -5.76 7.05
C ASP A 72 -5.99 -5.50 8.55
N TRP A 73 -7.14 -4.92 8.85
CA TRP A 73 -7.60 -4.72 10.22
C TRP A 73 -7.60 -6.01 11.05
N ALA A 74 -7.94 -7.14 10.43
CA ALA A 74 -8.02 -8.43 11.12
C ALA A 74 -6.63 -8.94 11.57
N PHE A 75 -5.56 -8.52 10.87
CA PHE A 75 -4.19 -8.85 11.25
C PHE A 75 -3.81 -8.27 12.62
N TYR A 76 -4.22 -7.03 12.91
CA TYR A 76 -3.88 -6.36 14.19
C TYR A 76 -4.88 -6.61 15.31
N TYR A 77 -6.13 -6.97 14.99
CA TYR A 77 -7.19 -7.21 15.96
C TYR A 77 -7.80 -8.60 15.81
N PRO A 78 -7.03 -9.67 16.09
CA PRO A 78 -7.57 -11.03 16.07
C PRO A 78 -8.71 -11.13 17.10
N GLY A 79 -9.91 -11.45 16.62
CA GLY A 79 -11.13 -11.56 17.46
C GLY A 79 -12.08 -10.35 17.38
N ALA A 80 -11.72 -9.28 16.66
CA ALA A 80 -12.67 -8.23 16.34
C ALA A 80 -13.73 -8.75 15.36
N ALA A 81 -15.02 -8.58 15.68
CA ALA A 81 -16.12 -9.07 14.85
C ALA A 81 -16.04 -8.51 13.42
N ALA A 82 -16.32 -9.35 12.41
CA ALA A 82 -16.35 -8.94 11.00
C ALA A 82 -17.29 -7.71 10.83
N GLY A 83 -16.72 -6.54 10.52
CA GLY A 83 -17.46 -5.27 10.41
C GLY A 83 -16.96 -4.15 11.32
N SER A 84 -16.08 -4.44 12.29
CA SER A 84 -15.55 -3.44 13.22
C SER A 84 -14.37 -2.60 12.69
N SER A 85 -13.98 -2.75 11.42
CA SER A 85 -13.12 -1.77 10.78
C SER A 85 -13.85 -0.43 10.64
N PRO A 86 -13.30 0.68 11.16
CA PRO A 86 -13.96 1.99 11.09
C PRO A 86 -14.24 2.47 9.65
N GLU A 87 -13.48 2.00 8.67
CA GLU A 87 -13.70 2.30 7.25
C GLU A 87 -14.86 1.52 6.60
N ARG A 88 -15.27 0.37 7.16
CA ARG A 88 -16.41 -0.39 6.66
C ARG A 88 -17.71 0.15 7.25
N SER A 89 -17.68 0.56 8.53
CA SER A 89 -18.80 1.16 9.24
C SER A 89 -19.26 2.51 8.62
N SER A 90 -18.35 3.27 8.01
CA SER A 90 -18.68 4.55 7.36
C SER A 90 -19.35 4.39 5.99
N ARG A 91 -19.30 3.21 5.36
CA ARG A 91 -19.95 2.94 4.07
C ARG A 91 -21.44 2.57 4.19
N GLU A 92 -21.91 2.23 5.39
CA GLU A 92 -23.32 1.83 5.64
C GLU A 92 -24.24 2.98 6.07
N LEU A 93 -23.74 4.22 6.16
CA LEU A 93 -24.48 5.37 6.73
C LEU A 93 -25.00 6.41 5.72
N LEU A 94 -25.09 6.10 4.43
CA LEU A 94 -25.82 6.98 3.50
C LEU A 94 -27.29 6.52 3.40
N PRO A 95 -28.27 7.23 4.01
CA PRO A 95 -29.66 6.98 3.69
C PRO A 95 -29.90 7.41 2.23
N THR A 96 -30.51 6.52 1.45
CA THR A 96 -31.17 6.88 0.19
C THR A 96 -32.33 7.80 0.56
N ALA A 97 -32.16 9.10 0.33
CA ALA A 97 -33.27 10.04 0.37
C ALA A 97 -34.08 9.88 -0.93
N ALA A 98 -35.35 9.54 -0.76
CA ALA A 98 -36.39 9.55 -1.79
C ALA A 98 -36.92 10.97 -2.03
#